data_AF-A0A939K409-F1
#
_entry.id   AF-A0A939K409-F1
#
_cell.length_a   1.000
_cell.length_b   1.000
_cell.length_c   1.000
_cell.angle_alpha   90.00
_cell.angle_beta   90.00
_cell.angle_gamma   90.00
#
_symmetry.space_group_name_H-M   'P 1'
#
loop_
_entity.id
_entity.type
_entity.pdbx_description
1 polymer ?
#
loop_
_entity_poly.entity_id
_entity_poly.type
_entity_poly.pdbx_seq_one_letter_code
_entity_poly.pdbx_strand_id
1 'polypeptide(L)' 'LTKVGGEKFVLVLKPTKESTYKNMVDVLDDMAVIKLKRYALVDELTPDEKTLLKDKVKLEI' A
#
# COMPACT_ATOMS: atom_id res chain seq x y z
N LEU A 1 20.85 -23.85 -12.32
CA LEU A 1 20.15 -23.28 -11.15
C LEU A 1 19.68 -21.88 -11.52
N THR A 2 18.47 -21.76 -12.05
CA THR A 2 17.85 -20.48 -12.40
C THR A 2 17.60 -19.70 -11.11
N LYS A 3 18.28 -18.55 -10.97
CA LYS A 3 18.10 -17.61 -9.87
C LYS A 3 16.64 -17.17 -9.83
N VAL A 4 15.87 -17.64 -8.84
CA VAL A 4 14.52 -17.14 -8.55
C VAL A 4 14.71 -15.70 -8.07
N GLY A 5 14.58 -14.76 -9.00
CA GLY A 5 14.86 -13.35 -8.76
C GLY A 5 13.91 -12.77 -7.72
N GLY A 6 14.46 -12.38 -6.58
CA GLY A 6 13.81 -11.49 -5.60
C GLY A 6 13.47 -10.10 -6.15
N GLU A 7 13.62 -9.88 -7.45
CA GLU A 7 13.31 -8.63 -8.12
C GLU A 7 11.80 -8.41 -8.31
N LYS A 8 10.94 -9.43 -8.19
CA LYS A 8 9.51 -9.33 -8.54
C LYS A 8 8.56 -8.96 -7.39
N PHE A 9 9.05 -8.36 -6.30
CA PHE A 9 8.16 -7.87 -5.25
C PHE A 9 7.69 -6.44 -5.57
N VAL A 10 6.36 -6.25 -5.61
CA VAL A 10 5.72 -4.96 -5.90
C VAL A 10 4.77 -4.64 -4.75
N LEU A 11 4.92 -3.46 -4.16
CA LEU A 11 4.04 -2.98 -3.11
C LEU A 11 2.95 -2.08 -3.70
N VAL A 12 1.68 -2.40 -3.47
CA VAL A 12 0.56 -1.52 -3.84
C VAL A 12 0.04 -0.85 -2.57
N LEU A 13 0.14 0.47 -2.53
CA LEU A 13 -0.29 1.28 -1.40
C LEU A 13 -1.60 1.97 -1.76
N LYS A 14 -2.65 1.65 -1.02
CA LYS A 14 -3.98 2.25 -1.15
C LYS A 14 -4.31 3.04 0.12
N PRO A 15 -3.93 4.32 0.21
CA PRO A 15 -4.24 5.13 1.38
C PRO A 15 -5.76 5.38 1.47
N THR A 16 -6.26 5.46 2.69
CA THR A 16 -7.68 5.80 2.96
C THR A 16 -7.79 7.27 3.39
N LYS A 17 -9.00 7.83 3.42
CA LYS A 17 -9.23 9.22 3.88
C LYS A 17 -8.76 9.50 5.30
N GLU A 18 -8.65 8.46 6.14
CA GLU A 18 -8.15 8.57 7.51
C GLU A 18 -6.62 8.54 7.59
N SER A 19 -5.94 8.17 6.49
CA SER A 19 -4.48 8.14 6.44
C SER A 19 -3.92 9.57 6.41
N THR A 20 -2.95 9.85 7.28
CA THR A 20 -2.32 11.17 7.35
C THR A 20 -1.08 11.25 6.45
N TYR A 21 -0.64 12.46 6.14
CA TYR A 21 0.62 12.68 5.41
C TYR A 21 1.80 12.00 6.09
N LYS A 22 1.85 12.04 7.43
CA LYS A 22 2.89 11.36 8.21
C LYS A 22 2.93 9.86 7.92
N ASN A 23 1.77 9.21 7.84
CA ASN A 23 1.72 7.77 7.55
C ASN A 23 2.31 7.44 6.18
N MET A 24 2.12 8.28 5.17
CA MET A 24 2.74 8.06 3.86
C MET A 24 4.26 8.26 3.90
N VAL A 25 4.74 9.30 4.58
CA VAL A 25 6.18 9.55 4.72
C VAL A 25 6.87 8.40 5.44
N ASP A 26 6.31 7.95 6.57
CA ASP A 26 6.86 6.83 7.35
C ASP A 26 6.99 5.56 6.49
N VAL A 27 5.97 5.24 5.68
CA VAL A 27 6.00 4.07 4.77
C VAL A 27 7.03 4.25 3.64
N LEU A 28 7.21 5.46 3.11
CA LEU A 28 8.23 5.75 2.09
C LEU A 28 9.64 5.59 2.64
N ASP A 29 9.89 6.05 3.87
CA ASP A 29 11.18 5.89 4.54
C ASP A 29 11.51 4.42 4.79
N ASP A 30 10.53 3.64 5.27
CA ASP A 30 10.69 2.18 5.44
C ASP A 30 11.00 1.49 4.09
N MET A 31 10.35 1.90 3.00
CA MET A 31 10.64 1.36 1.67
C MET A 31 12.06 1.69 1.19
N ALA A 32 12.58 2.87 1.52
CA ALA A 32 13.95 3.25 1.23
C ALA A 32 14.95 2.38 2.00
N VAL A 33 14.67 2.08 3.27
CA VAL A 33 15.49 1.18 4.11
C VAL A 33 15.51 -0.25 3.55
N ILE A 34 14.35 -0.76 3.13
CA ILE A 34 14.20 -2.13 2.57
C ILE A 34 14.72 -2.20 1.12
N LYS A 35 15.06 -1.05 0.50
CA LYS A 35 15.50 -0.91 -0.90
C LYS A 35 14.46 -1.44 -1.89
N LEU A 36 13.17 -1.29 -1.57
CA LEU A 36 12.08 -1.64 -2.47
C LEU A 36 11.93 -0.56 -3.55
N LYS A 37 12.27 -0.92 -4.79
CA LYS A 37 12.28 0.00 -5.93
C LYS A 37 10.93 0.09 -6.67
N ARG A 38 10.00 -0.81 -6.36
CA ARG A 38 8.71 -0.95 -7.08
C ARG A 38 7.55 -0.82 -6.11
N TYR A 39 6.93 0.35 -6.11
CA TYR A 39 5.66 0.59 -5.43
C TYR A 39 4.71 1.36 -6.35
N ALA A 40 3.41 1.13 -6.17
CA ALA A 40 2.35 1.86 -6.85
C ALA A 40 1.41 2.46 -5.81
N LEU A 41 1.15 3.76 -5.92
CA LEU A 41 0.09 4.43 -5.18
C LEU A 41 -1.20 4.32 -5.99
N VAL A 42 -2.25 3.79 -5.39
CA VAL A 42 -3.55 3.62 -6.04
C VAL A 42 -4.62 4.16 -5.12
N ASP A 43 -5.36 5.17 -5.57
CA ASP A 43 -6.41 5.80 -4.74
C ASP A 43 -7.71 4.98 -4.70
N GLU A 44 -7.88 4.05 -5.66
CA GLU A 44 -9.10 3.27 -5.80
C GLU A 44 -9.06 1.94 -5.04
N LEU A 45 -9.98 1.78 -4.10
CA LEU A 45 -10.30 0.50 -3.46
C LEU A 45 -11.37 -0.23 -4.27
N THR A 46 -11.21 -1.54 -4.44
CA THR A 46 -12.22 -2.37 -5.09
C THR A 46 -13.48 -2.48 -4.21
N PRO A 47 -14.65 -2.79 -4.78
CA PRO A 47 -15.90 -2.91 -4.01
C PRO A 47 -15.82 -3.93 -2.87
N ASP A 48 -15.08 -5.02 -3.08
CA ASP A 48 -14.88 -6.08 -2.09
C ASP A 48 -13.96 -5.59 -0.95
N GLU A 49 -12.85 -4.90 -1.28
CA GLU A 49 -11.95 -4.29 -0.30
C GLU A 49 -12.68 -3.25 0.55
N LYS A 50 -13.52 -2.41 -0.07
CA LYS A 50 -14.37 -1.46 0.65
C LYS A 50 -15.28 -2.16 1.63
N THR A 51 -15.86 -3.31 1.25
CA THR A 51 -16.75 -4.10 2.11
C THR A 51 -16.04 -4.69 3.32
N LEU A 52 -14.80 -5.17 3.16
CA LEU A 52 -13.99 -5.68 4.26
C LEU A 52 -13.47 -4.58 5.19
N LEU A 53 -13.28 -3.37 4.68
CA LEU A 53 -12.74 -2.25 5.43
C LEU A 53 -13.80 -1.38 6.13
N LYS A 54 -15.10 -1.63 5.91
CA LYS A 54 -16.23 -0.85 6.48
C LYS A 54 -16.13 -0.62 7.99
N ASP A 55 -15.70 -1.63 8.73
CA ASP A 55 -15.67 -1.57 10.20
C ASP A 55 -14.40 -0.90 10.76
N LYS A 56 -13.33 -0.84 9.95
CA LYS A 56 -12.00 -0.38 10.37
C LYS A 56 -11.65 1.02 9.89
N VAL A 57 -12.28 1.44 8.80
CA VAL A 57 -12.10 2.74 8.17
C VAL A 57 -13.50 3.29 8.05
N LYS A 58 -13.76 4.51 8.57
CA LYS A 58 -15.05 5.19 8.38
C LYS A 58 -15.20 5.58 6.92
N LEU A 59 -15.52 4.59 6.09
CA LEU A 59 -15.84 4.77 4.69
C LEU A 59 -17.29 5.24 4.66
N GLU A 60 -17.48 6.54 4.40
CA GLU A 60 -18.76 7.06 3.94
C GLU A 60 -19.03 6.42 2.58
N ILE A 61 -19.95 5.46 2.54
CA ILE A 61 -20.48 4.86 1.31
C ILE A 61 -21.57 5.77 0.77
#